data_AF-L7MCZ2-F1
#
_entry.id   AF-L7MCZ2-F1
#
_cell.length_a   1.000
_cell.length_b   1.000
_cell.length_c   1.000
_cell.angle_alpha   90.00
_cell.angle_beta   90.00
_cell.angle_gamma   90.00
#
_symmetry.space_group_name_H-M   'P 1'
#
loop_
_entity.id
_entity.type
_entity.pdbx_description
1 polymer ?
#
loop_
_entity_poly.entity_id
_entity_poly.type
_entity_poly.pdbx_seq_one_letter_code
_entity_poly.pdbx_strand_id
1 'polypeptide(L)'
;FDLHQRLKELQQKRGTLESTLQGQKTRLEQDRQKVSHLDAEVKKIQEHKEVQHRIERMRQKLAWMEYEDARHLFLEEKNKLRDEENKLKVKEQEQAPLQSAVDKVSKWQADIAATDKKLKTELATGIKGIEASLQNLGELADKFSSIKHELRRKIQEEEGRNERMKKYIDEIAGFEREVAESSREDVEAAIKDLQEKIQACNRDISSVSNEKATADNFIRDKQRESSAVVQEIKRLNDLSNQRLELLRRRSRDAYEATVWLQQNEGRFKGKIYPPIMTQIDLLNASDAKYVEAQIPVKDLLAFVAEYPEDLNSFLGTIRDTRNLRVNGVVVPSESLESFRPRRPLSEISRCGFRAYTQSLFSAPDGVMRYLCKRHRVHDIPVGDARTEDCLAEVRQLGIRRFFTRDNVYSVKVSQYDPSRTTTMSSELSAPRLLTMSVDVTDLNKLEKDKQALAEEIAARTAEVKKLNAKDRTLQQQLEELRMAKKRLIGELSHIKQLSVVLEQKRNALQRLQSEAIDLDAERR
;
A
#
# COMPACT_ATOMS: atom_id res chain seq x y z
N PHE A 1 30.15 -107.39 65.58
CA PHE A 1 29.69 -106.05 66.01
C PHE A 1 29.98 -105.02 64.91
N ASP A 2 31.19 -105.01 64.36
CA ASP A 2 31.63 -104.10 63.27
C ASP A 2 30.77 -104.13 62.00
N LEU A 3 30.30 -105.31 61.58
CA LEU A 3 29.45 -105.46 60.40
C LEU A 3 28.09 -104.75 60.55
N HIS A 4 27.54 -104.70 61.76
CA HIS A 4 26.26 -104.05 62.04
C HIS A 4 26.39 -102.52 62.10
N GLN A 5 27.51 -102.00 62.64
CA GLN A 5 27.80 -100.56 62.61
C GLN A 5 27.99 -100.08 61.17
N ARG A 6 28.71 -100.85 60.34
CA ARG A 6 28.92 -100.51 58.93
C ARG A 6 27.64 -100.54 58.10
N LEU A 7 26.70 -101.43 58.42
CA LEU A 7 25.37 -101.48 57.78
C LEU A 7 24.52 -100.25 58.15
N LYS A 8 24.56 -99.80 59.41
CA LYS A 8 23.89 -98.57 59.85
C LYS A 8 24.48 -97.33 59.17
N GLU A 9 25.81 -97.24 59.06
CA GLU A 9 26.47 -96.15 58.33
C GLU A 9 26.10 -96.13 56.84
N LEU A 10 26.06 -97.31 56.19
CA LEU A 10 25.64 -97.43 54.80
C LEU A 10 24.16 -97.06 54.61
N GLN A 11 23.28 -97.41 55.55
CA GLN A 11 21.87 -97.04 55.49
C GLN A 11 21.67 -95.54 55.71
N GLN A 12 22.42 -94.91 56.62
CA GLN A 12 22.44 -93.46 56.78
C GLN A 12 22.99 -92.76 55.53
N LYS A 13 24.08 -93.26 54.94
CA LYS A 13 24.62 -92.77 53.66
C LYS A 13 23.65 -92.93 52.50
N ARG A 14 22.89 -94.04 52.46
CA ARG A 14 21.84 -94.25 51.45
C ARG A 14 20.73 -93.22 51.62
N GLY A 15 20.27 -92.98 52.85
CA GLY A 15 19.25 -91.95 53.14
C GLY A 15 19.70 -90.53 52.80
N THR A 16 20.95 -90.16 53.10
CA THR A 16 21.48 -88.84 52.73
C THR A 16 21.66 -88.70 51.22
N LEU A 17 22.12 -89.75 50.53
CA LEU A 17 22.20 -89.79 49.06
C LEU A 17 20.83 -89.72 48.40
N GLU A 18 19.84 -90.46 48.90
CA GLU A 18 18.44 -90.42 48.40
C GLU A 18 17.84 -89.02 48.61
N SER A 19 18.04 -88.40 49.77
CA SER A 19 17.60 -87.02 50.02
C SER A 19 18.32 -86.00 49.12
N THR A 20 19.61 -86.21 48.84
CA THR A 20 20.39 -85.35 47.94
C THR A 20 19.92 -85.51 46.49
N LEU A 21 19.64 -86.74 46.05
CA LEU A 21 19.13 -87.05 44.73
C LEU A 21 17.71 -86.48 44.54
N GLN A 22 16.85 -86.57 45.56
CA GLN A 22 15.54 -85.94 45.57
C GLN A 22 15.66 -84.41 45.44
N GLY A 23 16.56 -83.79 46.22
CA GLY A 23 16.83 -82.36 46.15
C GLY A 23 17.38 -81.89 44.79
N GLN A 24 18.28 -82.69 44.19
CA GLN A 24 18.80 -82.43 42.85
C GLN A 24 17.73 -82.58 41.77
N LYS A 25 16.85 -83.58 41.87
CA LYS A 25 15.70 -83.72 40.96
C LYS A 25 14.75 -82.53 41.05
N THR A 26 14.41 -82.08 42.25
CA THR A 26 13.55 -80.88 42.41
C THR A 26 14.21 -79.62 41.86
N ARG A 27 15.53 -79.46 42.01
CA ARG A 27 16.27 -78.33 41.42
C ARG A 27 16.29 -78.40 39.89
N LEU A 28 16.50 -79.58 39.32
CA LEU A 28 16.46 -79.79 37.88
C LEU A 28 15.07 -79.46 37.30
N GLU A 29 14.00 -79.86 37.99
CA GLU A 29 12.62 -79.53 37.61
C GLU A 29 12.38 -78.00 37.64
N GLN A 30 12.83 -77.33 38.71
CA GLN A 30 12.75 -75.88 38.84
C GLN A 30 13.55 -75.16 37.75
N ASP A 31 14.75 -75.62 37.43
CA ASP A 31 15.58 -75.00 36.41
C ASP A 31 15.02 -75.26 34.99
N ARG A 32 14.42 -76.43 34.74
CA ARG A 32 13.67 -76.68 33.49
C ARG A 32 12.48 -75.73 33.32
N GLN A 33 11.74 -75.48 34.40
CA GLN A 33 10.64 -74.52 34.37
C GLN A 33 11.13 -73.09 34.12
N LYS A 34 12.25 -72.68 34.73
CA LYS A 34 12.88 -71.37 34.47
C LYS A 34 13.33 -71.24 33.02
N VAL A 35 14.01 -72.26 32.47
CA VAL A 35 14.45 -72.27 31.06
C VAL A 35 13.25 -72.15 30.13
N SER A 36 12.18 -72.91 30.37
CA SER A 36 10.96 -72.81 29.56
C SER A 36 10.32 -71.42 29.62
N HIS A 37 10.36 -70.74 30.77
CA HIS A 37 9.84 -69.39 30.89
C HIS A 37 10.73 -68.36 30.17
N LEU A 38 12.05 -68.47 30.35
CA LEU A 38 13.04 -67.63 29.68
C LEU A 38 12.99 -67.80 28.15
N ASP A 39 12.77 -69.01 27.64
CA ASP A 39 12.63 -69.25 26.19
C ASP A 39 11.44 -68.49 25.60
N ALA A 40 10.32 -68.40 26.33
CA ALA A 40 9.16 -67.62 25.90
C ALA A 40 9.44 -66.11 25.91
N GLU A 41 10.20 -65.61 26.89
CA GLU A 41 10.63 -64.22 26.94
C GLU A 41 11.64 -63.88 25.83
N VAL A 42 12.61 -64.76 25.58
CA VAL A 42 13.59 -64.61 24.51
C VAL A 42 12.91 -64.54 23.14
N LYS A 43 11.90 -65.39 22.88
CA LYS A 43 11.10 -65.33 21.64
C LYS A 43 10.39 -63.98 21.49
N LYS A 44 9.74 -63.47 22.54
CA LYS A 44 9.10 -62.14 22.51
C LYS A 44 10.11 -61.02 22.22
N ILE A 45 11.31 -61.10 22.80
CA ILE A 45 12.38 -60.12 22.54
C ILE A 45 12.87 -60.21 21.09
N GLN A 46 13.01 -61.42 20.54
CA GLN A 46 13.38 -61.63 19.13
C GLN A 46 12.32 -61.04 18.19
N GLU A 47 11.05 -61.35 18.41
CA GLU A 47 9.92 -60.78 17.65
C GLU A 47 9.92 -59.24 17.74
N HIS A 48 10.15 -58.69 18.93
CA HIS A 48 10.24 -57.25 19.12
C HIS A 48 11.40 -56.62 18.33
N LYS A 49 12.59 -57.24 18.33
CA LYS A 49 13.74 -56.80 17.53
C LYS A 49 13.47 -56.85 16.04
N GLU A 50 12.80 -57.90 15.55
CA GLU A 50 12.42 -58.00 14.14
C GLU A 50 11.44 -56.90 13.72
N VAL A 51 10.47 -56.60 14.57
CA VAL A 51 9.52 -55.49 14.36
C VAL A 51 10.25 -54.14 14.39
N GLN A 52 11.18 -53.93 15.31
CA GLN A 52 12.00 -52.72 15.36
C GLN A 52 12.82 -52.53 14.07
N HIS A 53 13.53 -53.56 13.62
CA HIS A 53 14.27 -53.51 12.35
C HIS A 53 13.36 -53.28 11.15
N ARG A 54 12.14 -53.83 11.17
CA ARG A 54 11.14 -53.56 10.13
C ARG A 54 10.72 -52.10 10.14
N ILE A 55 10.49 -51.50 11.31
CA ILE A 55 10.15 -50.08 11.45
C ILE A 55 11.31 -49.21 10.96
N GLU A 56 12.55 -49.52 11.31
CA GLU A 56 13.74 -48.81 10.83
C GLU A 56 13.85 -48.84 9.31
N ARG A 57 13.70 -50.02 8.69
CA ARG A 57 13.68 -50.16 7.23
C ARG A 57 12.55 -49.36 6.58
N MET A 58 11.35 -49.34 7.19
CA MET A 58 10.23 -48.55 6.68
C MET A 58 10.50 -47.05 6.78
N ARG A 59 11.11 -46.58 7.88
CA ARG A 59 11.52 -45.17 8.02
C ARG A 59 12.56 -44.77 6.97
N GLN A 60 13.54 -45.63 6.69
CA GLN A 60 14.52 -45.39 5.62
C GLN A 60 13.85 -45.34 4.24
N LYS A 61 12.90 -46.25 3.96
CA LYS A 61 12.12 -46.23 2.71
C LYS A 61 11.26 -44.97 2.57
N LEU A 62 10.65 -44.51 3.66
CA LEU A 62 9.85 -43.27 3.68
C LEU A 62 10.74 -42.07 3.34
N ALA A 63 11.90 -41.94 4.00
CA ALA A 63 12.86 -40.87 3.71
C ALA A 63 13.38 -40.93 2.26
N TRP A 64 13.58 -42.13 1.70
CA TRP A 64 13.94 -42.29 0.30
C TRP A 64 12.84 -41.82 -0.65
N MET A 65 11.58 -42.15 -0.36
CA MET A 65 10.43 -41.73 -1.16
C MET A 65 10.27 -40.20 -1.13
N GLU A 66 10.37 -39.58 0.05
CA GLU A 66 10.35 -38.12 0.20
C GLU A 66 11.49 -37.44 -0.58
N TYR A 67 12.69 -38.03 -0.57
CA TYR A 67 13.81 -37.56 -1.39
C TYR A 67 13.53 -37.71 -2.90
N GLU A 68 12.93 -38.82 -3.32
CA GLU A 68 12.62 -39.10 -4.72
C GLU A 68 11.56 -38.14 -5.27
N ASP A 69 10.52 -37.84 -4.50
CA ASP A 69 9.51 -36.83 -4.81
C ASP A 69 10.14 -35.43 -4.92
N ALA A 70 10.96 -35.03 -3.93
CA ALA A 70 11.67 -33.75 -3.95
C ALA A 70 12.65 -33.65 -5.14
N ARG A 71 13.33 -34.74 -5.48
CA ARG A 71 14.24 -34.81 -6.62
C ARG A 71 13.47 -34.70 -7.94
N HIS A 72 12.30 -35.32 -8.05
CA HIS A 72 11.46 -35.21 -9.25
C HIS A 72 11.04 -33.76 -9.49
N LEU A 73 10.52 -33.09 -8.45
CA LEU A 73 10.14 -31.67 -8.51
C LEU A 73 11.34 -30.78 -8.88
N PHE A 74 12.51 -31.01 -8.28
CA PHE A 74 13.72 -30.27 -8.62
C PHE A 74 14.13 -30.45 -10.09
N LEU A 75 14.05 -31.67 -10.62
CA LEU A 75 14.38 -31.95 -12.01
C LEU A 75 13.39 -31.31 -12.99
N GLU A 76 12.10 -31.33 -12.68
CA GLU A 76 11.08 -30.63 -13.47
C GLU A 76 11.35 -29.12 -13.53
N GLU A 77 11.58 -28.48 -12.38
CA GLU A 77 11.87 -27.04 -12.32
C GLU A 77 13.21 -26.70 -12.99
N LYS A 78 14.23 -27.54 -12.84
CA LYS A 78 15.51 -27.36 -13.54
C LYS A 78 15.36 -27.44 -15.06
N ASN A 79 14.50 -28.33 -15.55
CA ASN A 79 14.22 -28.44 -16.98
C ASN A 79 13.45 -27.21 -17.49
N LYS A 80 12.42 -26.76 -16.75
CA LYS A 80 11.69 -25.52 -17.07
C LYS A 80 12.63 -24.31 -17.11
N LEU A 81 13.53 -24.18 -16.14
CA LEU A 81 14.52 -23.10 -16.11
C LEU A 81 15.40 -23.13 -17.36
N ARG A 82 15.90 -24.31 -17.75
CA ARG A 82 16.69 -24.49 -18.98
C ARG A 82 15.91 -24.10 -20.23
N ASP A 83 14.64 -24.47 -20.32
CA ASP A 83 13.80 -24.13 -21.46
C ASP A 83 13.55 -22.62 -21.55
N GLU A 84 13.32 -21.95 -20.43
CA GLU A 84 13.18 -20.48 -20.38
C GLU A 84 14.51 -19.77 -20.68
N GLU A 85 15.64 -20.26 -20.17
CA GLU A 85 16.98 -19.75 -20.52
C GLU A 85 17.26 -19.86 -22.02
N ASN A 86 16.86 -20.98 -22.65
CA ASN A 86 16.99 -21.16 -24.09
C ASN A 86 16.08 -20.20 -24.87
N LYS A 87 14.82 -20.02 -24.44
CA LYS A 87 13.90 -19.02 -25.03
C LYS A 87 14.44 -17.60 -24.90
N LEU A 88 15.04 -17.25 -23.76
CA LEU A 88 15.66 -15.96 -23.53
C LEU A 88 16.83 -15.76 -24.50
N LYS A 89 17.74 -16.73 -24.63
CA LYS A 89 18.86 -16.67 -25.58
C LYS A 89 18.39 -16.49 -27.03
N VAL A 90 17.34 -17.18 -27.45
CA VAL A 90 16.77 -17.02 -28.79
C VAL A 90 16.23 -15.59 -28.98
N LYS A 91 15.48 -15.07 -28.01
CA LYS A 91 14.96 -13.70 -28.06
C LYS A 91 16.06 -12.63 -28.01
N GLU A 92 17.13 -12.85 -27.24
CA GLU A 92 18.30 -11.97 -27.22
C GLU A 92 19.02 -11.97 -28.58
N GLN A 93 19.14 -13.12 -29.23
CA GLN A 93 19.68 -13.22 -30.60
C GLN A 93 18.77 -12.53 -31.63
N GLU A 94 17.44 -12.60 -31.48
CA GLU A 94 16.49 -11.85 -32.31
C GLU A 94 16.54 -10.33 -32.04
N GLN A 95 16.85 -9.92 -30.80
CA GLN A 95 16.93 -8.52 -30.41
C GLN A 95 18.28 -7.86 -30.78
N ALA A 96 19.36 -8.64 -30.88
CA ALA A 96 20.69 -8.16 -31.28
C ALA A 96 20.72 -7.34 -32.59
N PRO A 97 20.07 -7.76 -33.70
CA PRO A 97 20.04 -6.94 -34.92
C PRO A 97 19.27 -5.63 -34.72
N LEU A 98 18.19 -5.63 -33.92
CA LEU A 98 17.42 -4.43 -33.60
C LEU A 98 18.25 -3.44 -32.78
N GLN A 99 18.99 -3.92 -31.77
CA GLN A 99 19.92 -3.07 -31.00
C GLN A 99 21.02 -2.49 -31.90
N SER A 100 21.58 -3.30 -32.79
CA SER A 100 22.58 -2.80 -33.76
C SER A 100 22.00 -1.74 -34.72
N ALA A 101 20.71 -1.84 -35.07
CA ALA A 101 20.03 -0.85 -35.89
C ALA A 101 19.77 0.45 -35.11
N VAL A 102 19.38 0.35 -33.84
CA VAL A 102 19.23 1.51 -32.94
C VAL A 102 20.56 2.23 -32.75
N ASP A 103 21.66 1.50 -32.55
CA ASP A 103 23.00 2.08 -32.43
C ASP A 103 23.43 2.79 -33.72
N LYS A 104 23.09 2.23 -34.89
CA LYS A 104 23.33 2.89 -36.18
C LYS A 104 22.51 4.18 -36.29
N VAL A 105 21.23 4.16 -35.94
CA VAL A 105 20.36 5.36 -35.96
C VAL A 105 20.85 6.43 -34.98
N SER A 106 21.29 6.04 -33.79
CA SER A 106 21.86 6.95 -32.78
C SER A 106 23.13 7.63 -33.29
N LYS A 107 24.03 6.87 -33.92
CA LYS A 107 25.23 7.43 -34.58
C LYS A 107 24.86 8.40 -35.70
N TRP A 108 23.89 8.03 -36.55
CA TRP A 108 23.40 8.92 -37.61
C TRP A 108 22.77 10.21 -37.06
N GLN A 109 22.01 10.13 -35.97
CA GLN A 109 21.46 11.32 -35.30
C GLN A 109 22.56 12.22 -34.74
N ALA A 110 23.60 11.65 -34.13
CA ALA A 110 24.76 12.40 -33.64
C ALA A 110 25.52 13.07 -34.80
N ASP A 111 25.71 12.36 -35.91
CA ASP A 111 26.36 12.89 -37.11
C ASP A 111 25.54 14.03 -37.74
N ILE A 112 24.22 13.88 -37.86
CA ILE A 112 23.31 14.93 -38.35
C ILE A 112 23.33 16.16 -37.42
N ALA A 113 23.34 15.96 -36.10
CA ALA A 113 23.43 17.07 -35.15
C ALA A 113 24.78 17.80 -35.26
N ALA A 114 25.87 17.06 -35.49
CA ALA A 114 27.20 17.64 -35.70
C ALA A 114 27.29 18.42 -37.02
N THR A 115 26.69 17.92 -38.10
CA THR A 115 26.65 18.63 -39.39
C THR A 115 25.73 19.85 -39.34
N ASP A 116 24.57 19.78 -38.69
CA ASP A 116 23.68 20.93 -38.46
C ASP A 116 24.39 22.04 -37.66
N LYS A 117 25.15 21.66 -36.63
CA LYS A 117 25.96 22.62 -35.86
C LYS A 117 27.04 23.28 -36.72
N LYS A 118 27.73 22.52 -37.58
CA LYS A 118 28.73 23.06 -38.51
C LYS A 118 28.10 24.00 -39.54
N LEU A 119 26.99 23.59 -40.17
CA LEU A 119 26.23 24.40 -41.12
C LEU A 119 25.73 25.71 -40.47
N LYS A 120 25.22 25.66 -39.24
CA LYS A 120 24.83 26.87 -38.49
C LYS A 120 26.01 27.81 -38.24
N THR A 121 27.19 27.27 -37.90
CA THR A 121 28.39 28.10 -37.73
C THR A 121 28.86 28.70 -39.05
N GLU A 122 28.85 27.95 -40.14
CA GLU A 122 29.22 28.42 -41.48
C GLU A 122 28.23 29.47 -42.00
N LEU A 123 26.93 29.27 -41.79
CA LEU A 123 25.88 30.23 -42.12
C LEU A 123 26.07 31.53 -41.31
N ALA A 124 26.36 31.43 -40.00
CA ALA A 124 26.61 32.60 -39.17
C ALA A 124 27.87 33.36 -39.61
N THR A 125 28.94 32.67 -40.01
CA THR A 125 30.13 33.31 -40.59
C THR A 125 29.86 33.93 -41.96
N GLY A 126 29.04 33.28 -42.79
CA GLY A 126 28.61 33.79 -44.08
C GLY A 126 27.75 35.05 -43.95
N ILE A 127 26.79 35.05 -43.02
CA ILE A 127 25.97 36.22 -42.67
C ILE A 127 26.87 37.37 -42.19
N LYS A 128 27.82 37.12 -41.29
CA LYS A 128 28.78 38.15 -40.86
C LYS A 128 29.64 38.68 -42.01
N GLY A 129 30.05 37.82 -42.94
CA GLY A 129 30.78 38.22 -44.15
C GLY A 129 29.93 39.07 -45.09
N ILE A 130 28.65 38.73 -45.26
CA ILE A 130 27.67 39.50 -46.03
C ILE A 130 27.39 40.85 -45.35
N GLU A 131 27.22 40.89 -44.03
CA GLU A 131 27.05 42.12 -43.25
C GLU A 131 28.28 43.03 -43.36
N ALA A 132 29.50 42.48 -43.26
CA ALA A 132 30.73 43.24 -43.47
C ALA A 132 30.85 43.74 -44.91
N SER A 133 30.42 42.95 -45.90
CA SER A 133 30.41 43.34 -47.30
C SER A 133 29.35 44.41 -47.59
N LEU A 134 28.20 44.36 -46.91
CA LEU A 134 27.14 45.38 -46.93
C LEU A 134 27.61 46.68 -46.27
N GLN A 135 28.33 46.61 -45.15
CA GLN A 135 28.96 47.79 -44.54
C GLN A 135 30.00 48.41 -45.46
N ASN A 136 30.88 47.59 -46.05
CA ASN A 136 31.85 48.06 -47.04
C ASN A 136 31.16 48.66 -48.28
N LEU A 137 30.05 48.08 -48.74
CA LEU A 137 29.20 48.62 -49.81
C LEU A 137 28.53 49.94 -49.39
N GLY A 138 28.14 50.09 -48.12
CA GLY A 138 27.64 51.33 -47.53
C GLY A 138 28.70 52.41 -47.53
N GLU A 139 29.92 52.11 -47.07
CA GLU A 139 31.05 53.03 -47.13
C GLU A 139 31.46 53.35 -48.58
N LEU A 140 31.36 52.39 -49.50
CA LEU A 140 31.58 52.61 -50.92
C LEU A 140 30.45 53.45 -51.54
N ALA A 141 29.21 53.29 -51.07
CA ALA A 141 28.05 54.09 -51.45
C ALA A 141 28.17 55.53 -50.91
N ASP A 142 28.73 55.72 -49.73
CA ASP A 142 29.04 57.03 -49.15
C ASP A 142 30.18 57.72 -49.90
N LYS A 143 31.23 56.96 -50.29
CA LYS A 143 32.28 57.42 -51.22
C LYS A 143 31.74 57.69 -52.63
N PHE A 144 30.79 56.87 -53.10
CA PHE A 144 30.06 57.13 -54.34
C PHE A 144 29.17 58.36 -54.18
N SER A 145 28.62 58.64 -52.99
CA SER A 145 27.78 59.80 -52.73
C SER A 145 28.59 61.09 -52.73
N SER A 146 29.85 61.05 -52.26
CA SER A 146 30.79 62.16 -52.29
C SER A 146 31.31 62.41 -53.71
N ILE A 147 31.66 61.36 -54.46
CA ILE A 147 32.04 61.44 -55.89
C ILE A 147 30.85 61.86 -56.76
N LYS A 148 29.63 61.39 -56.44
CA LYS A 148 28.37 61.78 -57.10
C LYS A 148 27.93 63.19 -56.69
N HIS A 149 28.41 63.74 -55.59
CA HIS A 149 28.28 65.18 -55.25
C HIS A 149 29.27 66.03 -56.06
N GLU A 150 30.50 65.55 -56.27
CA GLU A 150 31.48 66.24 -57.15
C GLU A 150 31.09 66.20 -58.64
N LEU A 151 30.49 65.10 -59.11
CA LEU A 151 30.03 64.95 -60.49
C LEU A 151 28.65 65.61 -60.73
N ARG A 152 27.74 65.64 -59.73
CA ARG A 152 26.47 66.39 -59.83
C ARG A 152 26.67 67.90 -59.82
N ARG A 153 27.73 68.41 -59.18
CA ARG A 153 28.06 69.84 -59.17
C ARG A 153 28.37 70.42 -60.56
N LYS A 154 28.68 69.59 -61.57
CA LYS A 154 29.04 70.05 -62.92
C LYS A 154 27.99 69.76 -64.01
N ILE A 155 26.99 68.92 -63.74
CA ILE A 155 25.98 68.50 -64.74
C ILE A 155 24.58 69.01 -64.35
N GLN A 156 24.39 69.45 -63.10
CA GLN A 156 23.09 69.85 -62.53
C GLN A 156 22.90 71.38 -62.44
N GLU A 157 23.63 72.16 -63.24
CA GLU A 157 23.58 73.63 -63.21
C GLU A 157 22.59 74.23 -64.23
N GLU A 158 22.24 73.55 -65.33
CA GLU A 158 21.36 74.15 -66.36
C GLU A 158 20.13 73.31 -66.72
N GLU A 159 20.23 72.00 -66.96
CA GLU A 159 19.14 71.29 -67.67
C GLU A 159 18.08 70.62 -66.77
N GLY A 160 18.32 70.50 -65.46
CA GLY A 160 17.42 69.80 -64.52
C GLY A 160 16.34 70.65 -63.85
N ARG A 161 16.29 71.97 -64.12
CA ARG A 161 15.41 72.91 -63.40
C ARG A 161 13.95 72.84 -63.87
N ASN A 162 13.70 72.60 -65.16
CA ASN A 162 12.33 72.66 -65.71
C ASN A 162 11.55 71.33 -65.69
N GLU A 163 12.21 70.18 -65.68
CA GLU A 163 11.50 68.87 -65.68
C GLU A 163 11.09 68.37 -64.28
N ARG A 164 11.74 68.86 -63.23
CA ARG A 164 11.50 68.42 -61.84
C ARG A 164 10.24 69.03 -61.22
N MET A 165 9.86 70.24 -61.61
CA MET A 165 8.65 70.88 -61.07
C MET A 165 7.36 70.16 -61.47
N LYS A 166 7.29 69.57 -62.67
CA LYS A 166 6.06 68.91 -63.13
C LYS A 166 5.78 67.57 -62.42
N LYS A 167 6.82 66.77 -62.15
CA LYS A 167 6.66 65.45 -61.50
C LYS A 167 6.29 65.52 -60.01
N TYR A 168 6.72 66.55 -59.29
CA TYR A 168 6.40 66.68 -57.86
C TYR A 168 4.97 67.13 -57.58
N ILE A 169 4.31 67.79 -58.53
CA ILE A 169 2.91 68.21 -58.40
C ILE A 169 1.98 66.99 -58.53
N ASP A 170 2.28 66.06 -59.43
CA ASP A 170 1.47 64.85 -59.66
C ASP A 170 1.58 63.82 -58.51
N GLU A 171 2.75 63.68 -57.89
CA GLU A 171 2.96 62.76 -56.75
C GLU A 171 2.24 63.22 -55.46
N ILE A 172 2.16 64.53 -55.21
CA ILE A 172 1.53 65.08 -53.99
C ILE A 172 0.00 64.90 -54.04
N ALA A 173 -0.62 65.06 -55.22
CA ALA A 173 -2.05 64.86 -55.41
C ALA A 173 -2.51 63.39 -55.23
N GLY A 174 -1.59 62.42 -55.38
CA GLY A 174 -1.86 60.99 -55.11
C GLY A 174 -1.88 60.67 -53.61
N PHE A 175 -0.89 61.14 -52.87
CA PHE A 175 -0.77 60.88 -51.42
C PHE A 175 -1.80 61.65 -50.58
N GLU A 176 -2.28 62.81 -51.03
CA GLU A 176 -3.35 63.55 -50.35
C GLU A 176 -4.70 62.82 -50.40
N ARG A 177 -4.94 62.01 -51.43
CA ARG A 177 -6.17 61.23 -51.60
C ARG A 177 -6.21 60.01 -50.67
N GLU A 178 -5.08 59.33 -50.46
CA GLU A 178 -4.97 58.18 -49.55
C GLU A 178 -5.01 58.57 -48.05
N VAL A 179 -4.55 59.77 -47.70
CA VAL A 179 -4.57 60.27 -46.31
C VAL A 179 -5.95 60.80 -45.89
N ALA A 180 -6.75 61.31 -46.83
CA ALA A 180 -8.10 61.81 -46.55
C ALA A 180 -9.14 60.68 -46.32
N GLU A 181 -8.89 59.48 -46.84
CA GLU A 181 -9.80 58.33 -46.75
C GLU A 181 -9.61 57.48 -45.47
N SER A 182 -8.55 57.70 -44.70
CA SER A 182 -8.25 56.95 -43.48
C SER A 182 -8.48 57.81 -42.22
N SER A 183 -9.63 57.65 -41.56
CA SER A 183 -9.96 58.30 -40.29
C SER A 183 -9.00 57.85 -39.17
N ARG A 184 -8.14 58.75 -38.71
CA ARG A 184 -7.15 58.52 -37.64
C ARG A 184 -7.80 58.34 -36.27
N GLU A 185 -8.96 58.96 -36.06
CA GLU A 185 -9.66 59.00 -34.78
C GLU A 185 -10.43 57.69 -34.49
N ASP A 186 -10.97 57.03 -35.52
CA ASP A 186 -11.71 55.78 -35.37
C ASP A 186 -10.80 54.59 -34.98
N VAL A 187 -9.57 54.56 -35.48
CA VAL A 187 -8.60 53.49 -35.20
C VAL A 187 -8.05 53.59 -33.77
N GLU A 188 -7.83 54.80 -33.24
CA GLU A 188 -7.34 54.99 -31.87
C GLU A 188 -8.41 54.64 -30.82
N ALA A 189 -9.69 54.97 -31.08
CA ALA A 189 -10.81 54.58 -30.22
C ALA A 189 -10.98 53.04 -30.18
N ALA A 190 -10.88 52.37 -31.34
CA ALA A 190 -10.96 50.91 -31.43
C ALA A 190 -9.82 50.19 -30.68
N ILE A 191 -8.60 50.75 -30.69
CA ILE A 191 -7.47 50.20 -29.92
C ILE A 191 -7.72 50.29 -28.41
N LYS A 192 -8.33 51.38 -27.93
CA LYS A 192 -8.64 51.57 -26.50
C LYS A 192 -9.72 50.59 -26.02
N ASP A 193 -10.79 50.41 -26.79
CA ASP A 193 -11.86 49.44 -26.48
C ASP A 193 -11.34 47.99 -26.46
N LEU A 194 -10.46 47.62 -27.41
CA LEU A 194 -9.76 46.34 -27.40
C LEU A 194 -8.84 46.17 -26.18
N GLN A 195 -8.21 47.25 -25.71
CA GLN A 195 -7.34 47.22 -24.54
C GLN A 195 -8.14 46.98 -23.24
N GLU A 196 -9.32 47.56 -23.11
CA GLU A 196 -10.23 47.30 -21.98
C GLU A 196 -10.75 45.85 -21.99
N LYS A 197 -11.13 45.33 -23.16
CA LYS A 197 -11.53 43.91 -23.33
C LYS A 197 -10.40 42.93 -22.98
N ILE A 198 -9.16 43.22 -23.36
CA ILE A 198 -7.98 42.43 -22.97
C ILE A 198 -7.76 42.45 -21.46
N GLN A 199 -7.93 43.62 -20.81
CA GLN A 199 -7.79 43.71 -19.35
C GLN A 199 -8.89 42.93 -18.62
N ALA A 200 -10.14 43.00 -19.08
CA ALA A 200 -11.24 42.21 -18.53
C ALA A 200 -10.97 40.70 -18.65
N CYS A 201 -10.58 40.23 -19.83
CA CYS A 201 -10.27 38.82 -20.07
C CYS A 201 -9.10 38.33 -19.18
N ASN A 202 -8.06 39.14 -18.98
CA ASN A 202 -6.96 38.80 -18.07
C ASN A 202 -7.40 38.70 -16.59
N ARG A 203 -8.38 39.52 -16.16
CA ARG A 203 -8.96 39.42 -14.80
C ARG A 203 -9.74 38.12 -14.63
N ASP A 204 -10.53 37.74 -15.64
CA ASP A 204 -11.31 36.50 -15.61
C ASP A 204 -10.39 35.26 -15.60
N ILE A 205 -9.32 35.27 -16.40
CA ILE A 205 -8.28 34.21 -16.37
C ILE A 205 -7.64 34.12 -14.98
N SER A 206 -7.33 35.26 -14.38
CA SER A 206 -6.75 35.30 -13.03
C SER A 206 -7.71 34.76 -11.96
N SER A 207 -9.02 35.06 -12.07
CA SER A 207 -10.06 34.52 -11.18
C SER A 207 -10.18 33.00 -11.30
N VAL A 208 -10.27 32.49 -12.53
CA VAL A 208 -10.36 31.05 -12.81
C VAL A 208 -9.10 30.33 -12.35
N SER A 209 -7.91 30.93 -12.52
CA SER A 209 -6.65 30.39 -12.02
C SER A 209 -6.63 30.26 -10.49
N ASN A 210 -7.10 31.29 -9.78
CA ASN A 210 -7.22 31.26 -8.32
C ASN A 210 -8.23 30.19 -7.85
N GLU A 211 -9.42 30.13 -8.47
CA GLU A 211 -10.43 29.10 -8.16
C GLU A 211 -9.86 27.70 -8.38
N LYS A 212 -9.14 27.48 -9.48
CA LYS A 212 -8.47 26.21 -9.75
C LYS A 212 -7.42 25.88 -8.70
N ALA A 213 -6.59 26.84 -8.30
CA ALA A 213 -5.59 26.64 -7.25
C ALA A 213 -6.24 26.24 -5.91
N THR A 214 -7.37 26.87 -5.54
CA THR A 214 -8.11 26.49 -4.32
C THR A 214 -8.70 25.09 -4.40
N ALA A 215 -9.27 24.71 -5.54
CA ALA A 215 -9.82 23.38 -5.77
C ALA A 215 -8.72 22.30 -5.79
N ASP A 216 -7.58 22.58 -6.43
CA ASP A 216 -6.43 21.67 -6.47
C ASP A 216 -5.78 21.47 -5.09
N ASN A 217 -5.78 22.51 -4.24
CA ASN A 217 -5.33 22.38 -2.85
C ASN A 217 -6.30 21.54 -2.03
N PHE A 218 -7.61 21.76 -2.14
CA PHE A 218 -8.63 20.95 -1.49
C PHE A 218 -8.53 19.46 -1.88
N ILE A 219 -8.36 19.18 -3.18
CA ILE A 219 -8.16 17.81 -3.68
C ILE A 219 -6.92 17.19 -3.05
N ARG A 220 -5.79 17.93 -2.99
CA ARG A 220 -4.56 17.44 -2.37
C ARG A 220 -4.73 17.12 -0.89
N ASP A 221 -5.42 17.97 -0.15
CA ASP A 221 -5.68 17.74 1.28
C ASP A 221 -6.56 16.51 1.50
N LYS A 222 -7.64 16.38 0.72
CA LYS A 222 -8.52 15.20 0.77
C LYS A 222 -7.84 13.92 0.31
N GLN A 223 -6.93 13.99 -0.66
CA GLN A 223 -6.11 12.85 -1.08
C GLN A 223 -5.15 12.40 0.03
N ARG A 224 -4.61 13.33 0.82
CA ARG A 224 -3.78 13.00 1.99
C ARG A 224 -4.62 12.30 3.07
N GLU A 225 -5.80 12.83 3.39
CA GLU A 225 -6.77 12.19 4.31
C GLU A 225 -7.12 10.78 3.83
N SER A 226 -7.50 10.64 2.55
CA SER A 226 -7.83 9.34 1.94
C SER A 226 -6.65 8.36 1.99
N SER A 227 -5.43 8.84 1.74
CA SER A 227 -4.22 8.01 1.83
C SER A 227 -3.96 7.52 3.25
N ALA A 228 -4.19 8.35 4.27
CA ALA A 228 -4.07 7.97 5.68
C ALA A 228 -5.11 6.90 6.06
N VAL A 229 -6.37 7.08 5.66
CA VAL A 229 -7.44 6.09 5.87
C VAL A 229 -7.12 4.76 5.19
N VAL A 230 -6.60 4.80 3.95
CA VAL A 230 -6.18 3.58 3.23
C VAL A 230 -5.01 2.88 3.92
N GLN A 231 -4.04 3.62 4.45
CA GLN A 231 -2.95 3.03 5.24
C GLN A 231 -3.47 2.36 6.51
N GLU A 232 -4.44 2.97 7.20
CA GLU A 232 -5.04 2.40 8.40
C GLU A 232 -5.84 1.13 8.10
N ILE A 233 -6.64 1.13 7.01
CA ILE A 233 -7.34 -0.08 6.55
C ILE A 233 -6.34 -1.21 6.24
N LYS A 234 -5.22 -0.89 5.58
CA LYS A 234 -4.16 -1.89 5.32
C LYS A 234 -3.58 -2.44 6.62
N ARG A 235 -3.28 -1.57 7.58
CA ARG A 235 -2.76 -1.97 8.90
C ARG A 235 -3.73 -2.92 9.61
N LEU A 236 -5.03 -2.61 9.63
CA LEU A 236 -6.05 -3.45 10.24
C LEU A 236 -6.24 -4.79 9.50
N ASN A 237 -6.19 -4.78 8.17
CA ASN A 237 -6.23 -6.01 7.37
C ASN A 237 -5.00 -6.88 7.60
N ASP A 238 -3.81 -6.29 7.71
CA ASP A 238 -2.58 -7.02 8.02
C ASP A 238 -2.67 -7.68 9.39
N LEU A 239 -3.23 -6.99 10.39
CA LEU A 239 -3.46 -7.57 11.72
C LEU A 239 -4.50 -8.71 11.68
N SER A 240 -5.59 -8.55 10.90
CA SER A 240 -6.57 -9.61 10.69
C SER A 240 -5.95 -10.84 10.02
N ASN A 241 -5.10 -10.62 9.00
CA ASN A 241 -4.34 -11.66 8.33
C ASN A 241 -3.35 -12.35 9.29
N GLN A 242 -2.69 -11.58 10.16
CA GLN A 242 -1.80 -12.14 11.19
C GLN A 242 -2.58 -13.00 12.20
N ARG A 243 -3.80 -12.60 12.60
CA ARG A 243 -4.68 -13.41 13.46
C ARG A 243 -5.08 -14.71 12.78
N LEU A 244 -5.45 -14.67 11.49
CA LEU A 244 -5.78 -15.86 10.71
C LEU A 244 -4.56 -16.77 10.53
N GLU A 245 -3.37 -16.22 10.36
CA GLU A 245 -2.13 -16.99 10.27
C GLU A 245 -1.76 -17.61 11.62
N LEU A 246 -1.97 -16.92 12.75
CA LEU A 246 -1.85 -17.50 14.10
C LEU A 246 -2.84 -18.66 14.30
N LEU A 247 -4.09 -18.50 13.84
CA LEU A 247 -5.09 -19.56 13.84
C LEU A 247 -4.60 -20.75 13.01
N ARG A 248 -4.10 -20.53 11.80
CA ARG A 248 -3.58 -21.57 10.91
C ARG A 248 -2.43 -22.35 11.53
N ARG A 249 -1.49 -21.65 12.18
CA ARG A 249 -0.36 -22.27 12.90
C ARG A 249 -0.82 -23.12 14.08
N ARG A 250 -1.89 -22.71 14.76
CA ARG A 250 -2.42 -23.43 15.93
C ARG A 250 -3.34 -24.59 15.56
N SER A 251 -4.20 -24.40 14.56
CA SER A 251 -5.15 -25.38 14.06
C SER A 251 -5.44 -25.08 12.60
N ARG A 252 -4.85 -25.89 11.71
CA ARG A 252 -5.11 -25.83 10.28
C ARG A 252 -6.60 -26.08 9.97
N ASP A 253 -7.21 -27.04 10.66
CA ASP A 253 -8.62 -27.40 10.50
C ASP A 253 -9.56 -26.23 10.84
N ALA A 254 -9.30 -25.51 11.95
CA ALA A 254 -10.10 -24.36 12.32
C ALA A 254 -9.93 -23.20 11.34
N TYR A 255 -8.72 -23.01 10.78
CA TYR A 255 -8.48 -22.03 9.73
C TYR A 255 -9.25 -22.38 8.44
N GLU A 256 -9.13 -23.61 7.94
CA GLU A 256 -9.82 -24.04 6.72
C GLU A 256 -11.35 -23.97 6.88
N ALA A 257 -11.88 -24.31 8.06
CA ALA A 257 -13.30 -24.15 8.38
C ALA A 257 -13.74 -22.69 8.47
N THR A 258 -12.86 -21.78 8.94
CA THR A 258 -13.14 -20.33 8.98
C THR A 258 -13.23 -19.75 7.57
N VAL A 259 -12.28 -20.09 6.70
CA VAL A 259 -12.30 -19.67 5.29
C VAL A 259 -13.54 -20.20 4.59
N TRP A 260 -13.92 -21.45 4.85
CA TRP A 260 -15.14 -22.02 4.30
C TRP A 260 -16.39 -21.30 4.80
N LEU A 261 -16.45 -20.99 6.10
CA LEU A 261 -17.58 -20.29 6.70
C LEU A 261 -17.79 -18.91 6.05
N GLN A 262 -16.71 -18.14 5.87
CA GLN A 262 -16.77 -16.82 5.21
C GLN A 262 -17.36 -16.90 3.79
N GLN A 263 -17.09 -17.98 3.05
CA GLN A 263 -17.63 -18.19 1.70
C GLN A 263 -19.09 -18.68 1.69
N ASN A 264 -19.60 -19.13 2.83
CA ASN A 264 -20.88 -19.84 2.94
C ASN A 264 -21.82 -19.24 4.01
N GLU A 265 -21.57 -18.01 4.49
CA GLU A 265 -22.36 -17.38 5.56
C GLU A 265 -23.85 -17.32 5.23
N GLY A 266 -24.20 -17.08 3.96
CA GLY A 266 -25.60 -16.98 3.51
C GLY A 266 -26.40 -18.29 3.53
N ARG A 267 -25.82 -19.41 3.96
CA ARG A 267 -26.51 -20.72 4.05
C ARG A 267 -27.20 -20.96 5.40
N PHE A 268 -26.87 -20.17 6.42
CA PHE A 268 -27.32 -20.37 7.79
C PHE A 268 -28.44 -19.38 8.15
N LYS A 269 -29.30 -19.77 9.10
CA LYS A 269 -30.42 -18.92 9.54
C LYS A 269 -29.95 -17.77 10.43
N GLY A 270 -28.97 -18.04 11.29
CA GLY A 270 -28.32 -17.06 12.15
C GLY A 270 -26.83 -16.99 11.94
N LYS A 271 -26.17 -16.18 12.77
CA LYS A 271 -24.74 -15.97 12.67
C LYS A 271 -23.97 -17.11 13.32
N ILE A 272 -23.00 -17.65 12.58
CA ILE A 272 -21.96 -18.51 13.14
C ILE A 272 -20.71 -17.64 13.25
N TYR A 273 -20.29 -17.37 14.47
CA TYR A 273 -19.03 -16.69 14.74
C TYR A 273 -17.86 -17.65 14.50
N PRO A 274 -16.80 -17.18 13.82
CA PRO A 274 -15.55 -17.94 13.65
C PRO A 274 -14.87 -18.15 15.02
N PRO A 275 -13.73 -18.88 15.08
CA PRO A 275 -13.10 -19.27 16.35
C PRO A 275 -12.98 -18.11 17.33
N ILE A 276 -13.37 -18.32 18.60
CA ILE A 276 -13.46 -17.26 19.62
C ILE A 276 -12.20 -16.39 19.70
N MET A 277 -10.99 -16.95 19.52
CA MET A 277 -9.74 -16.17 19.51
C MET A 277 -9.69 -15.05 18.45
N THR A 278 -10.44 -15.18 17.37
CA THR A 278 -10.53 -14.16 16.30
C THR A 278 -11.57 -13.09 16.58
N GLN A 279 -12.42 -13.29 17.60
CA GLN A 279 -13.55 -12.44 17.95
C GLN A 279 -13.36 -11.71 19.29
N ILE A 280 -12.19 -11.87 19.93
CA ILE A 280 -11.83 -11.20 21.18
C ILE A 280 -10.87 -10.06 20.87
N ASP A 281 -11.23 -8.85 21.30
CA ASP A 281 -10.40 -7.65 21.20
C ASP A 281 -10.02 -7.16 22.59
N LEU A 282 -8.71 -7.20 22.90
CA LEU A 282 -8.20 -6.74 24.19
C LEU A 282 -8.05 -5.22 24.21
N LEU A 283 -8.40 -4.62 25.35
CA LEU A 283 -8.13 -3.20 25.61
C LEU A 283 -6.61 -2.95 25.76
N ASN A 284 -5.93 -3.84 26.47
CA ASN A 284 -4.47 -3.81 26.64
C ASN A 284 -3.87 -5.19 26.33
N ALA A 285 -2.83 -5.23 25.50
CA ALA A 285 -2.14 -6.48 25.16
C ALA A 285 -1.50 -7.18 26.38
N SER A 286 -1.12 -6.43 27.42
CA SER A 286 -0.58 -6.98 28.67
C SER A 286 -1.59 -7.83 29.45
N ASP A 287 -2.89 -7.57 29.25
CA ASP A 287 -3.98 -8.25 29.95
C ASP A 287 -4.35 -9.59 29.28
N ALA A 288 -3.76 -9.90 28.12
CA ALA A 288 -3.97 -11.15 27.37
C ALA A 288 -3.74 -12.41 28.23
N LYS A 289 -2.74 -12.36 29.12
CA LYS A 289 -2.38 -13.49 30.00
C LYS A 289 -3.53 -13.91 30.92
N TYR A 290 -4.37 -12.98 31.36
CA TYR A 290 -5.51 -13.26 32.23
C TYR A 290 -6.64 -13.93 31.45
N VAL A 291 -6.91 -13.44 30.24
CA VAL A 291 -7.98 -13.97 29.38
C VAL A 291 -7.63 -15.37 28.87
N GLU A 292 -6.41 -15.60 28.41
CA GLU A 292 -5.94 -16.93 27.97
C GLU A 292 -5.85 -17.95 29.11
N ALA A 293 -5.49 -17.52 30.32
CA ALA A 293 -5.47 -18.42 31.48
C ALA A 293 -6.89 -18.79 31.95
N GLN A 294 -7.88 -17.93 31.68
CA GLN A 294 -9.26 -18.18 32.04
C GLN A 294 -9.98 -19.09 31.04
N ILE A 295 -9.70 -18.92 29.74
CA ILE A 295 -10.40 -19.62 28.66
C ILE A 295 -9.49 -20.71 28.09
N PRO A 296 -9.85 -22.00 28.19
CA PRO A 296 -9.08 -23.08 27.61
C PRO A 296 -8.90 -22.94 26.10
N VAL A 297 -7.73 -23.35 25.59
CA VAL A 297 -7.41 -23.24 24.14
C VAL A 297 -8.44 -23.93 23.25
N LYS A 298 -9.01 -25.06 23.68
CA LYS A 298 -10.06 -25.77 22.93
C LYS A 298 -11.32 -24.95 22.68
N ASP A 299 -11.64 -24.05 23.61
CA ASP A 299 -12.81 -23.18 23.55
C ASP A 299 -12.45 -21.90 22.78
N LEU A 300 -11.22 -21.39 22.92
CA LEU A 300 -10.69 -20.32 22.06
C LEU A 300 -10.69 -20.68 20.57
N LEU A 301 -10.51 -21.96 20.24
CA LEU A 301 -10.55 -22.48 18.86
C LEU A 301 -11.96 -22.91 18.41
N ALA A 302 -12.98 -22.80 19.26
CA ALA A 302 -14.34 -23.24 18.94
C ALA A 302 -15.13 -22.16 18.18
N PHE A 303 -15.96 -22.61 17.25
CA PHE A 303 -16.96 -21.78 16.57
C PHE A 303 -18.18 -21.58 17.47
N VAL A 304 -18.80 -20.41 17.43
CA VAL A 304 -19.98 -20.10 18.25
C VAL A 304 -21.17 -19.86 17.33
N ALA A 305 -22.23 -20.64 17.45
CA ALA A 305 -23.44 -20.49 16.63
C ALA A 305 -24.62 -19.97 17.44
N GLU A 306 -25.40 -19.06 16.87
CA GLU A 306 -26.63 -18.57 17.51
C GLU A 306 -27.69 -19.67 17.64
N TYR A 307 -27.83 -20.50 16.60
CA TYR A 307 -28.82 -21.57 16.56
C TYR A 307 -28.17 -22.97 16.58
N PRO A 308 -28.73 -23.93 17.34
CA PRO A 308 -28.21 -25.30 17.37
C PRO A 308 -28.35 -26.02 16.03
N GLU A 309 -29.39 -25.74 15.24
CA GLU A 309 -29.60 -26.33 13.92
C GLU A 309 -28.49 -25.93 12.94
N ASP A 310 -28.13 -24.64 12.93
CA ASP A 310 -27.06 -24.11 12.10
C ASP A 310 -25.71 -24.70 12.52
N LEU A 311 -25.49 -24.88 13.83
CA LEU A 311 -24.27 -25.54 14.32
C LEU A 311 -24.16 -26.98 13.84
N ASN A 312 -25.25 -27.75 13.89
CA ASN A 312 -25.26 -29.14 13.44
C ASN A 312 -25.02 -29.23 11.93
N SER A 313 -25.64 -28.34 11.14
CA SER A 313 -25.42 -28.26 9.70
C SER A 313 -23.98 -27.90 9.35
N PHE A 314 -23.42 -26.92 10.06
CA PHE A 314 -22.03 -26.49 9.91
C PHE A 314 -21.06 -27.62 10.27
N LEU A 315 -21.20 -28.20 11.47
CA LEU A 315 -20.31 -29.28 11.92
C LEU A 315 -20.44 -30.53 11.06
N GLY A 316 -21.64 -30.89 10.59
CA GLY A 316 -21.82 -32.01 9.67
C GLY A 316 -21.12 -31.76 8.32
N THR A 317 -21.26 -30.56 7.75
CA THR A 317 -20.57 -30.23 6.49
C THR A 317 -19.05 -30.24 6.67
N ILE A 318 -18.55 -29.64 7.76
CA ILE A 318 -17.11 -29.50 7.99
C ILE A 318 -16.45 -30.84 8.38
N ARG A 319 -17.09 -31.63 9.25
CA ARG A 319 -16.54 -32.91 9.72
C ARG A 319 -16.77 -34.04 8.73
N ASP A 320 -17.97 -34.16 8.15
CA ASP A 320 -18.33 -35.34 7.36
C ASP A 320 -17.90 -35.17 5.89
N THR A 321 -18.01 -33.96 5.34
CA THR A 321 -17.64 -33.70 3.93
C THR A 321 -16.18 -33.31 3.77
N ARG A 322 -15.63 -32.54 4.71
CA ARG A 322 -14.25 -32.02 4.62
C ARG A 322 -13.27 -32.66 5.59
N ASN A 323 -13.72 -33.56 6.47
CA ASN A 323 -12.88 -34.27 7.44
C ASN A 323 -12.04 -33.34 8.36
N LEU A 324 -12.56 -32.16 8.67
CA LEU A 324 -11.89 -31.18 9.52
C LEU A 324 -12.35 -31.31 10.97
N ARG A 325 -11.40 -31.36 11.92
CA ARG A 325 -11.68 -31.54 13.35
C ARG A 325 -11.83 -30.20 14.05
N VAL A 326 -13.03 -29.64 13.97
CA VAL A 326 -13.38 -28.37 14.64
C VAL A 326 -14.37 -28.56 15.78
N ASN A 327 -14.29 -27.67 16.78
CA ASN A 327 -15.25 -27.60 17.87
C ASN A 327 -16.29 -26.52 17.61
N GLY A 328 -17.51 -26.75 18.06
CA GLY A 328 -18.61 -25.81 17.93
C GLY A 328 -19.42 -25.75 19.21
N VAL A 329 -19.89 -24.56 19.57
CA VAL A 329 -20.70 -24.30 20.76
C VAL A 329 -21.88 -23.41 20.42
N VAL A 330 -22.95 -23.51 21.19
CA VAL A 330 -24.18 -22.73 20.98
C VAL A 330 -24.23 -21.57 21.96
N VAL A 331 -24.71 -20.42 21.50
CA VAL A 331 -24.94 -19.24 22.35
C VAL A 331 -26.01 -19.55 23.42
N PRO A 332 -25.75 -19.26 24.71
CA PRO A 332 -26.77 -19.40 25.76
C PRO A 332 -27.96 -18.46 25.56
N SER A 333 -29.16 -18.92 25.95
CA SER A 333 -30.40 -18.13 25.88
C SER A 333 -30.46 -16.96 26.88
N GLU A 334 -29.62 -16.97 27.91
CA GLU A 334 -29.53 -15.93 28.93
C GLU A 334 -29.00 -14.62 28.34
N SER A 335 -29.59 -13.47 28.71
CA SER A 335 -29.13 -12.16 28.24
C SER A 335 -27.80 -11.78 28.90
N LEU A 336 -27.01 -10.93 28.23
CA LEU A 336 -25.72 -10.48 28.77
C LEU A 336 -25.89 -9.74 30.11
N GLU A 337 -26.97 -8.99 30.26
CA GLU A 337 -27.30 -8.20 31.47
C GLU A 337 -27.54 -9.05 32.73
N SER A 338 -27.90 -10.32 32.54
CA SER A 338 -28.09 -11.27 33.65
C SER A 338 -26.78 -11.69 34.31
N PHE A 339 -25.65 -11.54 33.61
CA PHE A 339 -24.32 -11.90 34.10
C PHE A 339 -23.69 -10.72 34.83
N ARG A 340 -24.03 -10.54 36.11
CA ARG A 340 -23.42 -9.53 36.97
C ARG A 340 -22.43 -10.17 37.95
N PRO A 341 -21.31 -9.51 38.26
CA PRO A 341 -20.38 -9.99 39.28
C PRO A 341 -21.08 -10.11 40.63
N ARG A 342 -20.73 -11.13 41.42
CA ARG A 342 -21.32 -11.35 42.75
C ARG A 342 -21.00 -10.23 43.74
N ARG A 343 -19.89 -9.54 43.50
CA ARG A 343 -19.40 -8.45 44.33
C ARG A 343 -19.13 -7.24 43.43
N PRO A 344 -19.52 -6.03 43.83
CA PRO A 344 -19.13 -4.83 43.11
C PRO A 344 -17.62 -4.62 43.29
N LEU A 345 -16.98 -4.08 42.24
CA LEU A 345 -15.54 -3.80 42.25
C LEU A 345 -15.12 -2.89 43.42
N SER A 346 -16.00 -2.00 43.87
CA SER A 346 -15.78 -1.09 45.00
C SER A 346 -15.58 -1.80 46.35
N GLU A 347 -16.17 -2.98 46.56
CA GLU A 347 -16.00 -3.77 47.79
C GLU A 347 -14.63 -4.47 47.81
N ILE A 348 -14.18 -4.94 46.66
CA ILE A 348 -13.00 -5.79 46.53
C ILE A 348 -11.72 -4.99 46.17
N SER A 349 -11.85 -3.74 45.72
CA SER A 349 -10.72 -2.87 45.36
C SER A 349 -9.76 -2.62 46.54
N ARG A 350 -10.25 -2.73 47.78
CA ARG A 350 -9.46 -2.64 49.01
C ARG A 350 -8.33 -3.66 49.06
N CYS A 351 -8.55 -4.86 48.49
CA CYS A 351 -7.57 -5.93 48.42
C CYS A 351 -6.70 -5.86 47.15
N GLY A 352 -6.73 -4.76 46.38
CA GLY A 352 -5.88 -4.57 45.19
C GLY A 352 -6.48 -5.04 43.86
N PHE A 353 -7.78 -5.35 43.81
CA PHE A 353 -8.48 -5.70 42.57
C PHE A 353 -8.80 -4.46 41.71
N ARG A 354 -8.38 -4.48 40.44
CA ARG A 354 -8.55 -3.39 39.47
C ARG A 354 -9.80 -3.54 38.60
N ALA A 355 -10.10 -4.75 38.17
CA ALA A 355 -11.08 -5.00 37.13
C ALA A 355 -11.61 -6.44 37.19
N TYR A 356 -12.68 -6.73 36.45
CA TYR A 356 -13.12 -8.10 36.17
C TYR A 356 -12.58 -8.56 34.82
N THR A 357 -12.39 -9.86 34.60
CA THR A 357 -11.86 -10.38 33.32
C THR A 357 -12.72 -9.94 32.12
N GLN A 358 -14.05 -9.86 32.28
CA GLN A 358 -14.97 -9.35 31.25
C GLN A 358 -14.64 -7.93 30.81
N SER A 359 -14.18 -7.05 31.70
CA SER A 359 -13.89 -5.65 31.36
C SER A 359 -12.51 -5.45 30.73
N LEU A 360 -11.75 -6.52 30.48
CA LEU A 360 -10.43 -6.46 29.85
C LEU A 360 -10.48 -6.64 28.33
N PHE A 361 -11.60 -7.14 27.80
CA PHE A 361 -11.77 -7.42 26.39
C PHE A 361 -13.20 -7.15 25.90
N SER A 362 -13.32 -6.86 24.62
CA SER A 362 -14.56 -6.77 23.86
C SER A 362 -14.74 -8.04 23.02
N ALA A 363 -15.99 -8.48 22.85
CA ALA A 363 -16.36 -9.57 21.96
C ALA A 363 -17.83 -9.44 21.56
N PRO A 364 -18.27 -10.02 20.43
CA PRO A 364 -19.68 -10.04 20.04
C PRO A 364 -20.57 -10.64 21.14
N ASP A 365 -21.79 -10.13 21.28
CA ASP A 365 -22.73 -10.50 22.36
C ASP A 365 -22.94 -12.02 22.51
N GLY A 366 -23.04 -12.75 21.40
CA GLY A 366 -23.19 -14.21 21.44
C GLY A 366 -21.96 -14.91 22.05
N VAL A 367 -20.76 -14.47 21.68
CA VAL A 367 -19.49 -14.98 22.20
C VAL A 367 -19.32 -14.58 23.67
N MET A 368 -19.61 -13.33 24.02
CA MET A 368 -19.51 -12.84 25.40
C MET A 368 -20.46 -13.59 26.34
N ARG A 369 -21.71 -13.85 25.92
CA ARG A 369 -22.67 -14.67 26.67
C ARG A 369 -22.15 -16.09 26.93
N TYR A 370 -21.59 -16.74 25.91
CA TYR A 370 -20.97 -18.06 26.06
C TYR A 370 -19.82 -18.03 27.08
N LEU A 371 -18.91 -17.05 26.97
CA LEU A 371 -17.78 -16.90 27.88
C LEU A 371 -18.24 -16.61 29.32
N CYS A 372 -19.27 -15.78 29.50
CA CYS A 372 -19.87 -15.52 30.81
C CYS A 372 -20.48 -16.79 31.40
N LYS A 373 -21.27 -17.54 30.65
CA LYS A 373 -21.93 -18.76 31.15
C LYS A 373 -20.94 -19.87 31.49
N ARG A 374 -20.00 -20.15 30.57
CA ARG A 374 -19.08 -21.29 30.67
C ARG A 374 -17.87 -21.01 31.55
N HIS A 375 -17.25 -19.85 31.37
CA HIS A 375 -15.99 -19.49 32.02
C HIS A 375 -16.14 -18.42 33.10
N ARG A 376 -17.34 -17.87 33.32
CA ARG A 376 -17.61 -16.86 34.36
C ARG A 376 -16.67 -15.65 34.29
N VAL A 377 -16.34 -15.20 33.08
CA VAL A 377 -15.46 -14.03 32.87
C VAL A 377 -15.96 -12.76 33.56
N HIS A 378 -17.28 -12.65 33.79
CA HIS A 378 -17.92 -11.57 34.53
C HIS A 378 -17.66 -11.59 36.05
N ASP A 379 -17.31 -12.74 36.64
CA ASP A 379 -17.23 -12.93 38.10
C ASP A 379 -15.79 -13.21 38.58
N ILE A 380 -14.79 -13.02 37.72
CA ILE A 380 -13.39 -13.29 38.04
C ILE A 380 -12.62 -11.97 38.07
N PRO A 381 -12.18 -11.53 39.27
CA PRO A 381 -11.47 -10.29 39.41
C PRO A 381 -9.97 -10.45 39.10
N VAL A 382 -9.38 -9.36 38.62
CA VAL A 382 -7.97 -9.19 38.27
C VAL A 382 -7.40 -8.07 39.14
N GLY A 383 -6.34 -8.39 39.86
CA GLY A 383 -5.67 -7.47 40.78
C GLY A 383 -4.17 -7.42 40.57
N ASP A 384 -3.56 -6.48 41.27
CA ASP A 384 -2.12 -6.20 41.17
C ASP A 384 -1.35 -6.95 42.27
N ALA A 385 -0.04 -6.67 42.42
CA ALA A 385 0.83 -7.30 43.41
C ALA A 385 0.30 -7.20 44.86
N ARG A 386 -0.42 -6.11 45.19
CA ARG A 386 -1.07 -5.91 46.51
C ARG A 386 -2.07 -7.01 46.87
N THR A 387 -2.62 -7.68 45.87
CA THR A 387 -3.58 -8.79 46.06
C THR A 387 -2.90 -10.02 46.66
N GLU A 388 -1.59 -10.21 46.43
CA GLU A 388 -0.81 -11.30 47.03
C GLU A 388 -0.57 -11.07 48.52
N ASP A 389 -0.48 -9.82 48.95
CA ASP A 389 -0.33 -9.47 50.37
C ASP A 389 -1.67 -9.63 51.12
N CYS A 390 -2.80 -9.38 50.45
CA CYS A 390 -4.16 -9.45 51.03
C CYS A 390 -4.86 -10.82 50.89
N LEU A 391 -4.13 -11.92 50.62
CA LEU A 391 -4.74 -13.25 50.35
C LEU A 391 -5.69 -13.74 51.45
N ALA A 392 -5.43 -13.42 52.73
CA ALA A 392 -6.29 -13.81 53.84
C ALA A 392 -7.67 -13.14 53.78
N GLU A 393 -7.71 -11.84 53.44
CA GLU A 393 -8.95 -11.07 53.29
C GLU A 393 -9.74 -11.52 52.06
N VAL A 394 -9.04 -11.81 50.95
CA VAL A 394 -9.66 -12.32 49.72
C VAL A 394 -10.40 -13.64 49.96
N ARG A 395 -9.89 -14.51 50.85
CA ARG A 395 -10.58 -15.75 51.25
C ARG A 395 -11.89 -15.46 51.99
N GLN A 396 -11.91 -14.46 52.86
CA GLN A 396 -13.13 -14.06 53.60
C GLN A 396 -14.20 -13.48 52.67
N LEU A 397 -13.80 -12.84 51.57
CA LEU A 397 -14.70 -12.33 50.54
C LEU A 397 -15.40 -13.44 49.73
N GLY A 398 -14.98 -14.70 49.88
CA GLY A 398 -15.61 -15.86 49.22
C GLY A 398 -15.25 -16.00 47.73
N ILE A 399 -14.18 -15.35 47.29
CA ILE A 399 -13.74 -15.35 45.89
C ILE A 399 -13.01 -16.67 45.60
N ARG A 400 -13.58 -17.48 44.68
CA ARG A 400 -13.07 -18.83 44.38
C ARG A 400 -11.91 -18.87 43.39
N ARG A 401 -11.82 -17.88 42.51
CA ARG A 401 -10.75 -17.77 41.51
C ARG A 401 -10.50 -16.31 41.22
N PHE A 402 -9.23 -15.92 41.18
CA PHE A 402 -8.82 -14.55 40.87
C PHE A 402 -7.39 -14.52 40.32
N PHE A 403 -7.05 -13.41 39.67
CA PHE A 403 -5.73 -13.18 39.10
C PHE A 403 -4.99 -12.11 39.89
N THR A 404 -3.70 -12.32 40.11
CA THR A 404 -2.75 -11.30 40.58
C THR A 404 -1.88 -10.85 39.41
N ARG A 405 -0.76 -10.16 39.67
CA ARG A 405 0.16 -9.73 38.62
C ARG A 405 0.62 -10.92 37.76
N ASP A 406 1.18 -11.96 38.38
CA ASP A 406 1.84 -13.06 37.67
C ASP A 406 1.29 -14.45 38.01
N ASN A 407 0.35 -14.55 38.97
CA ASN A 407 -0.22 -15.82 39.41
C ASN A 407 -1.74 -15.86 39.25
N VAL A 408 -2.28 -17.07 39.07
CA VAL A 408 -3.69 -17.37 39.24
C VAL A 408 -3.89 -18.16 40.52
N TYR A 409 -4.86 -17.74 41.33
CA TYR A 409 -5.22 -18.41 42.57
C TYR A 409 -6.59 -19.05 42.41
N SER A 410 -6.71 -20.30 42.88
CA SER A 410 -7.98 -21.01 43.00
C SER A 410 -8.17 -21.48 44.42
N VAL A 411 -9.24 -21.00 45.05
CA VAL A 411 -9.67 -21.39 46.39
C VAL A 411 -10.76 -22.45 46.26
N LYS A 412 -10.47 -23.65 46.75
CA LYS A 412 -11.43 -24.75 46.85
C LYS A 412 -11.83 -24.93 48.31
N VAL A 413 -13.13 -24.89 48.57
CA VAL A 413 -13.70 -25.32 49.84
C VAL A 413 -13.82 -26.85 49.79
N SER A 414 -13.36 -27.54 50.83
CA SER A 414 -13.48 -29.00 50.93
C SER A 414 -14.96 -29.41 50.91
N GLN A 415 -15.27 -30.47 50.17
CA GLN A 415 -16.62 -31.05 50.16
C GLN A 415 -16.97 -31.71 51.49
N TYR A 416 -15.97 -32.19 52.23
CA TYR A 416 -16.16 -32.93 53.47
C TYR A 416 -16.16 -32.03 54.72
N ASP A 417 -15.56 -30.84 54.63
CA ASP A 417 -15.47 -29.89 55.74
C ASP A 417 -15.53 -28.45 55.20
N PRO A 418 -16.68 -27.75 55.35
CA PRO A 418 -16.85 -26.39 54.87
C PRO A 418 -15.87 -25.38 55.50
N SER A 419 -15.25 -25.70 56.63
CA SER A 419 -14.27 -24.84 57.31
C SER A 419 -12.86 -24.93 56.71
N ARG A 420 -12.57 -25.98 55.92
CA ARG A 420 -11.26 -26.19 55.29
C ARG A 420 -11.25 -25.68 53.85
N THR A 421 -10.50 -24.61 53.62
CA THR A 421 -10.20 -24.08 52.30
C THR A 421 -8.76 -24.35 51.88
N THR A 422 -8.59 -25.00 50.72
CA THR A 422 -7.29 -25.16 50.07
C THR A 422 -7.12 -24.09 49.01
N THR A 423 -6.00 -23.37 49.06
CA THR A 423 -5.63 -22.40 48.01
C THR A 423 -4.54 -23.02 47.15
N MET A 424 -4.78 -23.06 45.84
CA MET A 424 -3.78 -23.46 44.85
C MET A 424 -3.36 -22.22 44.08
N SER A 425 -2.05 -21.99 43.96
CA SER A 425 -1.46 -20.97 43.11
C SER A 425 -0.76 -21.64 41.93
N SER A 426 -0.86 -21.03 40.76
CA SER A 426 -0.06 -21.41 39.60
C SER A 426 0.35 -20.17 38.84
N GLU A 427 1.57 -20.17 38.31
CA GLU A 427 2.09 -19.08 37.49
C GLU A 427 1.31 -18.93 36.19
N LEU A 428 1.10 -17.67 35.78
CA LEU A 428 0.47 -17.34 34.52
C LEU A 428 1.45 -17.61 33.38
N SER A 429 0.99 -18.40 32.42
CA SER A 429 1.73 -18.59 31.18
C SER A 429 1.73 -17.31 30.34
N ALA A 430 2.83 -17.08 29.62
CA ALA A 430 2.90 -16.02 28.63
C ALA A 430 1.79 -16.17 27.56
N PRO A 431 1.12 -15.07 27.17
CA PRO A 431 0.04 -15.12 26.19
C PRO A 431 0.57 -15.48 24.80
N ARG A 432 -0.16 -16.32 24.07
CA ARG A 432 0.24 -16.85 22.75
C ARG A 432 -0.80 -16.67 21.65
N LEU A 433 -2.06 -16.46 22.01
CA LEU A 433 -3.20 -16.49 21.09
C LEU A 433 -3.88 -15.13 20.93
N LEU A 434 -3.96 -14.35 22.01
CA LEU A 434 -4.68 -13.08 22.08
C LEU A 434 -3.74 -11.86 22.07
N THR A 435 -2.48 -12.03 21.68
CA THR A 435 -1.48 -10.95 21.69
C THR A 435 -1.79 -9.82 20.69
N MET A 436 -2.73 -10.02 19.76
CA MET A 436 -3.08 -9.08 18.70
C MET A 436 -4.55 -8.64 18.86
N SER A 437 -4.81 -7.34 19.07
CA SER A 437 -6.16 -6.73 19.10
C SER A 437 -6.50 -6.05 17.76
N VAL A 438 -7.72 -6.23 17.22
CA VAL A 438 -8.20 -5.58 15.98
C VAL A 438 -9.69 -5.29 16.10
N ASP A 439 -10.06 -4.03 16.26
CA ASP A 439 -11.46 -3.62 16.27
C ASP A 439 -12.10 -3.73 14.88
N VAL A 440 -12.94 -4.74 14.68
CA VAL A 440 -13.66 -5.00 13.42
C VAL A 440 -14.68 -3.88 13.11
N THR A 441 -15.20 -3.19 14.14
CA THR A 441 -16.13 -2.06 13.96
C THR A 441 -15.48 -0.84 13.32
N ASP A 442 -14.16 -0.70 13.45
CA ASP A 442 -13.44 0.45 12.93
C ASP A 442 -13.12 0.30 11.44
N LEU A 443 -12.90 -0.93 10.96
CA LEU A 443 -12.76 -1.22 9.53
C LEU A 443 -13.97 -0.76 8.71
N ASN A 444 -15.19 -1.12 9.13
CA ASN A 444 -16.41 -0.72 8.41
C ASN A 444 -16.64 0.80 8.40
N LYS A 445 -16.22 1.51 9.45
CA LYS A 445 -16.29 2.97 9.50
C LYS A 445 -15.26 3.57 8.55
N LEU A 446 -14.01 3.11 8.60
CA LEU A 446 -12.94 3.57 7.71
C LEU A 446 -13.25 3.31 6.24
N GLU A 447 -13.91 2.20 5.90
CA GLU A 447 -14.34 1.92 4.53
C GLU A 447 -15.42 2.90 4.05
N LYS A 448 -16.39 3.26 4.91
CA LYS A 448 -17.38 4.30 4.61
C LYS A 448 -16.72 5.66 4.46
N ASP A 449 -15.79 6.01 5.34
CA ASP A 449 -15.05 7.27 5.28
C ASP A 449 -14.22 7.37 4.00
N LYS A 450 -13.59 6.26 3.59
CA LYS A 450 -12.87 6.17 2.31
C LYS A 450 -13.80 6.41 1.12
N GLN A 451 -15.00 5.84 1.13
CA GLN A 451 -15.99 6.04 0.06
C GLN A 451 -16.44 7.51 0.01
N ALA A 452 -16.78 8.10 1.15
CA ALA A 452 -17.17 9.51 1.24
C ALA A 452 -16.07 10.46 0.74
N LEU A 453 -14.81 10.24 1.15
CA LEU A 453 -13.67 11.03 0.67
C LEU A 453 -13.45 10.87 -0.84
N ALA A 454 -13.65 9.66 -1.39
CA ALA A 454 -13.54 9.43 -2.82
C ALA A 454 -14.61 10.19 -3.62
N GLU A 455 -15.84 10.24 -3.11
CA GLU A 455 -16.95 11.01 -3.70
C GLU A 455 -16.66 12.53 -3.66
N GLU A 456 -16.16 13.05 -2.55
CA GLU A 456 -15.74 14.46 -2.43
C GLU A 456 -14.64 14.83 -3.44
N ILE A 457 -13.62 13.98 -3.56
CA ILE A 457 -12.54 14.16 -4.54
C ILE A 457 -13.09 14.10 -5.97
N ALA A 458 -13.99 13.16 -6.28
CA ALA A 458 -14.62 13.05 -7.59
C ALA A 458 -15.44 14.29 -7.95
N ALA A 459 -16.20 14.84 -7.00
CA ALA A 459 -16.99 16.05 -7.20
C ALA A 459 -16.10 17.26 -7.50
N ARG A 460 -15.02 17.46 -6.74
CA ARG A 460 -14.11 18.61 -6.94
C ARG A 460 -13.21 18.46 -8.18
N THR A 461 -12.79 17.25 -8.53
CA THR A 461 -12.08 17.01 -9.79
C THR A 461 -12.97 17.29 -11.01
N ALA A 462 -14.28 17.02 -10.94
CA ALA A 462 -15.22 17.39 -12.00
C ALA A 462 -15.36 18.91 -12.15
N GLU A 463 -15.34 19.66 -11.05
CA GLU A 463 -15.32 21.12 -11.06
C GLU A 463 -14.02 21.68 -11.66
N VAL A 464 -12.86 21.13 -11.30
CA VAL A 464 -11.57 21.50 -11.92
C VAL A 464 -11.58 21.25 -13.43
N LYS A 465 -12.22 20.18 -13.91
CA LYS A 465 -12.41 19.96 -15.35
C LYS A 465 -13.25 21.05 -16.01
N LYS A 466 -14.32 21.53 -15.36
CA LYS A 466 -15.14 22.65 -15.85
C LYS A 466 -14.34 23.95 -15.87
N LEU A 467 -13.55 24.23 -14.83
CA LEU A 467 -12.67 25.41 -14.76
C LEU A 467 -11.59 25.37 -15.84
N ASN A 468 -10.97 24.22 -16.09
CA ASN A 468 -10.00 24.05 -17.19
C ASN A 468 -10.63 24.29 -18.58
N ALA A 469 -11.89 23.91 -18.78
CA ALA A 469 -12.59 24.21 -20.03
C ALA A 469 -12.82 25.72 -20.19
N LYS A 470 -13.26 26.40 -19.11
CA LYS A 470 -13.41 27.86 -19.09
C LYS A 470 -12.09 28.60 -19.35
N ASP A 471 -11.01 28.20 -18.69
CA ASP A 471 -9.67 28.78 -18.87
C ASP A 471 -9.20 28.68 -20.34
N ARG A 472 -9.41 27.52 -20.99
CA ARG A 472 -9.12 27.35 -22.42
C ARG A 472 -9.92 28.29 -23.31
N THR A 473 -11.22 28.47 -23.05
CA THR A 473 -12.05 29.40 -23.84
C THR A 473 -11.61 30.85 -23.66
N LEU A 474 -11.24 31.25 -22.44
CA LEU A 474 -10.74 32.60 -22.17
C LEU A 474 -9.37 32.84 -22.82
N GLN A 475 -8.48 31.86 -22.81
CA GLN A 475 -7.18 31.95 -23.49
C GLN A 475 -7.32 32.10 -25.01
N GLN A 476 -8.28 31.40 -25.63
CA GLN A 476 -8.59 31.56 -27.05
C GLN A 476 -9.09 32.99 -27.35
N GLN A 477 -10.04 33.49 -26.56
CA GLN A 477 -10.54 34.86 -26.69
C GLN A 477 -9.44 35.90 -26.50
N LEU A 478 -8.51 35.69 -25.55
CA LEU A 478 -7.38 36.58 -25.32
C LEU A 478 -6.46 36.66 -26.54
N GLU A 479 -6.19 35.52 -27.20
CA GLU A 479 -5.33 35.47 -28.38
C GLU A 479 -5.99 36.15 -29.59
N GLU A 480 -7.30 35.94 -29.79
CA GLU A 480 -8.08 36.65 -30.81
C GLU A 480 -8.04 38.17 -30.62
N LEU A 481 -8.24 38.65 -29.38
CA LEU A 481 -8.16 40.07 -29.04
C LEU A 481 -6.75 40.64 -29.25
N ARG A 482 -5.70 39.87 -28.94
CA ARG A 482 -4.30 40.27 -29.19
C ARG A 482 -3.99 40.38 -30.68
N MET A 483 -4.47 39.44 -31.49
CA MET A 483 -4.30 39.47 -32.94
C MET A 483 -5.04 40.65 -33.57
N ALA A 484 -6.27 40.94 -33.14
CA ALA A 484 -7.02 42.12 -33.56
C ALA A 484 -6.30 43.42 -33.20
N LYS A 485 -5.77 43.53 -31.97
CA LYS A 485 -4.97 44.68 -31.54
C LYS A 485 -3.70 44.86 -32.39
N LYS A 486 -2.99 43.77 -32.71
CA LYS A 486 -1.77 43.83 -33.53
C LYS A 486 -2.05 44.33 -34.95
N ARG A 487 -3.18 43.95 -35.55
CA ARG A 487 -3.61 44.44 -36.88
C ARG A 487 -3.84 45.95 -36.87
N LEU A 488 -4.63 46.46 -35.91
CA LEU A 488 -4.91 47.89 -35.79
C LEU A 488 -3.66 48.73 -35.51
N ILE A 489 -2.71 48.23 -34.70
CA ILE A 489 -1.42 48.92 -34.48
C ILE A 489 -0.59 48.97 -35.78
N GLY A 490 -0.63 47.89 -36.58
CA GLY A 490 0.00 47.85 -37.90
C GLY A 490 -0.56 48.91 -38.83
N GLU A 491 -1.89 49.00 -38.93
CA GLU A 491 -2.59 50.03 -39.71
C GLU A 491 -2.23 51.45 -39.25
N LEU A 492 -2.23 51.69 -37.93
CA LEU A 492 -1.84 52.98 -37.36
C LEU A 492 -0.38 53.35 -37.68
N SER A 493 0.54 52.39 -37.65
CA SER A 493 1.95 52.60 -37.97
C SER A 493 2.16 52.93 -39.45
N HIS A 494 1.40 52.29 -40.34
CA HIS A 494 1.41 52.53 -41.77
C HIS A 494 0.90 53.94 -42.10
N ILE A 495 -0.22 54.34 -41.50
CA ILE A 495 -0.78 55.70 -41.63
C ILE A 495 0.21 56.76 -41.11
N LYS A 496 0.92 56.50 -40.01
CA LYS A 496 1.98 57.40 -39.49
C LYS A 496 3.15 57.53 -40.47
N GLN A 497 3.63 56.42 -41.03
CA GLN A 497 4.71 56.45 -42.03
C GLN A 497 4.32 57.24 -43.28
N LEU A 498 3.10 57.03 -43.80
CA LEU A 498 2.57 57.78 -44.94
C LEU A 498 2.51 59.29 -44.66
N SER A 499 2.07 59.69 -43.47
CA SER A 499 2.00 61.12 -43.11
C SER A 499 3.37 61.81 -43.06
N VAL A 500 4.42 61.12 -42.57
CA VAL A 500 5.78 61.68 -42.49
C VAL A 500 6.39 61.84 -43.89
N VAL A 501 6.17 60.87 -44.78
CA VAL A 501 6.64 60.94 -46.18
C VAL A 501 5.97 62.10 -46.92
N LEU A 502 4.69 62.34 -46.67
CA LEU A 502 3.91 63.43 -47.28
C LEU A 502 4.45 64.81 -46.82
N GLU A 503 4.75 64.96 -45.53
CA GLU A 503 5.30 66.20 -44.96
C GLU A 503 6.71 66.52 -45.50
N GLN A 504 7.56 65.50 -45.65
CA GLN A 504 8.89 65.66 -46.26
C GLN A 504 8.81 66.11 -47.72
N LYS A 505 7.85 65.57 -48.49
CA LYS A 505 7.63 65.94 -49.91
C LYS A 505 7.07 67.35 -50.07
N ARG A 506 6.17 67.80 -49.19
CA ARG A 506 5.66 69.19 -49.17
C ARG A 506 6.76 70.21 -48.87
N ASN A 507 7.62 69.91 -47.89
CA ASN A 507 8.74 70.79 -47.53
C ASN A 507 9.79 70.89 -48.65
N ALA A 508 9.98 69.83 -49.44
CA ALA A 508 10.86 69.85 -50.61
C ALA A 508 10.32 70.74 -51.74
N LEU A 509 9.00 70.76 -51.97
CA LEU A 509 8.36 71.58 -53.00
C LEU A 509 8.38 73.07 -52.66
N GLN A 510 8.23 73.44 -51.38
CA GLN A 510 8.37 74.82 -50.91
C GLN A 510 9.78 75.39 -51.12
N ARG A 511 10.82 74.58 -50.88
CA ARG A 511 12.22 75.00 -51.08
C ARG A 511 12.54 75.30 -52.54
N LEU A 512 11.97 74.52 -53.47
CA LEU A 512 12.09 74.72 -54.92
C LEU A 512 11.37 75.98 -55.43
N GLN A 513 10.36 76.47 -54.72
CA GLN A 513 9.63 77.70 -55.06
C GLN A 513 10.32 78.97 -54.53
N SER A 514 11.11 78.87 -53.46
CA SER A 514 11.82 80.01 -52.85
C SER A 514 13.14 80.40 -53.54
N GLU A 515 13.67 79.58 -54.45
CA GLU A 515 14.92 79.83 -55.20
C GLU A 515 14.66 80.41 -56.61
N ALA A 516 13.93 81.52 -56.68
CA ALA A 516 13.76 82.32 -57.90
C ALA A 516 14.72 83.52 -57.87
N ILE A 517 15.73 83.52 -58.74
CA ILE A 517 16.62 84.66 -58.99
C ILE A 517 16.38 85.15 -60.42
N ASP A 518 16.26 86.47 -60.56
CA ASP A 518 16.01 87.22 -61.79
C ASP A 518 17.29 87.35 -62.63
N LEU A 519 17.26 86.89 -63.87
CA LEU A 519 18.43 86.68 -64.73
C LEU A 519 18.86 87.90 -65.58
N ASP A 520 18.21 89.07 -65.43
CA ASP A 520 18.57 90.27 -66.20
C ASP A 520 19.67 91.16 -65.56
N ALA A 521 20.17 90.82 -64.36
CA ALA A 521 21.18 91.62 -63.66
C ALA A 521 22.65 91.23 -63.91
N GLU A 522 22.93 90.06 -64.50
CA GLU A 522 24.31 89.53 -64.66
C GLU A 522 24.79 89.49 -66.13
N ARG A 523 24.25 90.35 -67.00
CA ARG A 523 24.74 90.52 -68.39
C ARG A 523 25.53 91.81 -68.64
N ARG A 524 26.15 92.41 -67.60
CA ARG A 524 27.12 93.51 -67.78
C ARG A 524 28.46 93.22 -67.15
#